data_AF-A0A0U5GUL2-F1
#
_entry.id   AF-A0A0U5GUL2-F1
#
_cell.length_a   1.000
_cell.length_b   1.000
_cell.length_c   1.000
_cell.angle_alpha   90.00
_cell.angle_beta   90.00
_cell.angle_gamma   90.00
#
_symmetry.space_group_name_H-M   'P 1'
#
loop_
_entity.id
_entity.type
_entity.pdbx_description
1 polymer ?
#
loop_
_entity_poly.entity_id
_entity_poly.type
_entity_poly.pdbx_seq_one_letter_code
_entity_poly.pdbx_strand_id
1 'polypeptide(L)'
;MTLGKRKRAPWQAEAKEHQWERQQQLQAMDMTTAMQQMTGQARMQFRGVQASAMAAIQQGRSPVVAIMPTGGGKSMLFMLPAWAVPGGTTIVVVPLISLRQDMARRCR
;
A
#
# COMPACT_ATOMS: atom_id res chain seq x y z
N MET A 1 -8.10 -27.76 -29.46
CA MET A 1 -7.34 -27.86 -28.19
C MET A 1 -7.90 -26.83 -27.21
N THR A 2 -8.86 -27.21 -26.37
CA THR A 2 -9.34 -26.37 -25.27
C THR A 2 -8.35 -26.46 -24.12
N LEU A 3 -7.60 -25.38 -23.87
CA LEU A 3 -6.78 -25.21 -22.66
C LEU A 3 -7.68 -25.48 -21.44
N GLY A 4 -7.43 -26.61 -20.77
CA GLY A 4 -8.18 -27.00 -19.57
C GLY A 4 -8.09 -25.90 -18.52
N LYS A 5 -9.24 -25.41 -18.06
CA LYS A 5 -9.32 -24.41 -16.98
C LYS A 5 -8.57 -24.98 -15.78
N ARG A 6 -7.41 -24.39 -15.44
CA ARG A 6 -6.59 -24.78 -14.28
C ARG A 6 -7.48 -24.85 -13.04
N LYS A 7 -7.58 -26.02 -12.42
CA LYS A 7 -8.35 -26.22 -11.18
C LYS A 7 -7.75 -25.29 -10.12
N ARG A 8 -8.59 -24.42 -9.52
CA ARG A 8 -8.15 -23.51 -8.47
C ARG A 8 -7.54 -24.32 -7.34
N ALA A 9 -6.35 -23.93 -6.93
CA ALA A 9 -5.71 -24.55 -5.79
C ALA A 9 -6.33 -24.04 -4.47
N PRO A 10 -6.36 -24.85 -3.40
CA PRO A 10 -7.01 -24.48 -2.12
C PRO A 10 -6.54 -23.13 -1.55
N TRP A 11 -5.22 -22.88 -1.59
CA TRP A 11 -4.61 -21.63 -1.11
C TRP A 11 -5.10 -20.37 -1.86
N GLN A 12 -5.67 -20.51 -3.06
CA GLN A 12 -6.21 -19.37 -3.80
C GLN A 12 -7.53 -18.85 -3.20
N ALA A 13 -8.29 -19.72 -2.52
CA ALA A 13 -9.49 -19.31 -1.81
C ALA A 13 -9.12 -18.56 -0.52
N GLU A 14 -8.23 -19.16 0.29
CA GLU A 14 -7.67 -18.56 1.51
C GLU A 14 -7.00 -17.20 1.21
N ALA A 15 -6.18 -17.12 0.15
CA ALA A 15 -5.55 -15.87 -0.24
C ALA A 15 -6.57 -14.79 -0.63
N LYS A 16 -7.70 -15.17 -1.22
CA LYS A 16 -8.77 -14.22 -1.60
C LYS A 16 -9.49 -13.70 -0.35
N GLU A 17 -9.71 -14.57 0.64
CA GLU A 17 -10.30 -14.19 1.92
C GLU A 17 -9.38 -13.22 2.67
N HIS A 18 -8.09 -13.53 2.81
CA HIS A 18 -7.12 -12.63 3.42
C HIS A 18 -6.99 -11.30 2.68
N GLN A 19 -7.04 -11.30 1.34
CA GLN A 19 -7.08 -10.06 0.55
C GLN A 19 -8.32 -9.23 0.88
N TRP A 20 -9.48 -9.88 0.99
CA TRP A 20 -10.74 -9.21 1.33
C TRP A 20 -10.71 -8.63 2.74
N GLU A 21 -10.25 -9.40 3.73
CA GLU A 21 -10.08 -8.96 5.12
C GLU A 21 -9.16 -7.74 5.20
N ARG A 22 -7.97 -7.83 4.59
CA ARG A 22 -7.00 -6.74 4.53
C ARG A 22 -7.60 -5.49 3.87
N GLN A 23 -8.37 -5.67 2.80
CA GLN A 23 -9.00 -4.57 2.08
C GLN A 23 -10.08 -3.88 2.92
N GLN A 24 -10.92 -4.65 3.64
CA GLN A 24 -11.92 -4.09 4.55
C GLN A 24 -11.28 -3.33 5.71
N GLN A 25 -10.22 -3.88 6.29
CA GLN A 25 -9.45 -3.19 7.33
C GLN A 25 -8.89 -1.86 6.80
N LEU A 26 -8.27 -1.88 5.61
CA LEU A 26 -7.72 -0.67 5.01
C LEU A 26 -8.77 0.42 4.73
N GLN A 27 -9.98 0.01 4.32
CA GLN A 27 -11.12 0.92 4.11
C GLN A 27 -11.62 1.56 5.39
N ALA A 28 -11.57 0.84 6.52
CA ALA A 28 -12.03 1.33 7.82
C ALA A 28 -11.01 2.23 8.55
N MET A 29 -9.75 2.27 8.09
CA MET A 29 -8.68 3.03 8.75
C MET A 29 -8.77 4.54 8.50
N ASP A 30 -8.58 5.33 9.57
CA ASP A 30 -8.26 6.75 9.44
C ASP A 30 -6.77 6.93 9.07
N MET A 31 -6.52 7.21 7.80
CA MET A 31 -5.16 7.37 7.28
C MET A 31 -4.45 8.62 7.80
N THR A 32 -5.18 9.66 8.23
CA THR A 32 -4.55 10.84 8.80
C THR A 32 -3.96 10.50 10.16
N THR A 33 -4.76 9.84 11.02
CA THR A 33 -4.28 9.38 12.32
C THR A 33 -3.17 8.34 12.17
N ALA A 34 -3.34 7.35 11.27
CA ALA A 34 -2.31 6.34 11.03
C ALA A 34 -0.99 6.96 10.54
N MET A 35 -1.05 7.98 9.67
CA MET A 35 0.14 8.69 9.22
C MET A 35 0.84 9.39 10.38
N GLN A 36 0.10 10.13 11.20
CA GLN A 36 0.66 10.86 12.34
C GLN A 36 1.32 9.90 13.35
N GLN A 37 0.71 8.74 13.58
CA GLN A 37 1.28 7.68 14.43
C GLN A 37 2.54 7.08 13.81
N MET A 38 2.49 6.66 12.54
CA MET A 38 3.63 6.07 11.84
C MET A 38 4.84 7.01 11.80
N THR A 39 4.62 8.32 11.64
CA THR A 39 5.71 9.30 11.53
C THR A 39 6.10 9.93 12.87
N GLY A 40 5.35 9.70 13.94
CA GLY A 40 5.53 10.36 15.24
C GLY A 40 5.30 11.87 15.22
N GLN A 41 4.54 12.39 14.24
CA GLN A 41 4.35 13.82 14.01
C GLN A 41 2.87 14.18 14.03
N ALA A 42 2.38 14.66 15.18
CA ALA A 42 0.96 14.97 15.39
C ALA A 42 0.36 16.03 14.43
N ARG A 43 1.21 16.89 13.84
CA ARG A 43 0.77 17.92 12.87
C ARG A 43 0.98 17.53 11.41
N MET A 44 1.36 16.28 11.15
CA MET A 44 1.60 15.83 9.78
C MET A 44 0.28 15.78 8.99
N GLN A 45 0.34 16.26 7.75
CA GLN A 45 -0.77 16.33 6.82
C GLN A 45 -0.33 15.80 5.45
N PHE A 46 -1.29 15.22 4.72
CA PHE A 46 -1.08 14.85 3.33
C PHE A 46 -0.78 16.09 2.48
N ARG A 47 0.13 15.94 1.51
CA ARG A 47 0.59 17.02 0.65
C ARG A 47 0.18 16.77 -0.80
N GLY A 48 -0.24 17.82 -1.50
CA GLY A 48 -0.61 17.74 -2.92
C GLY A 48 -1.61 16.61 -3.19
N VAL A 49 -1.28 15.72 -4.13
CA VAL A 49 -2.15 14.61 -4.55
C VAL A 49 -2.16 13.41 -3.60
N GLN A 50 -1.45 13.45 -2.46
CA GLN A 50 -1.35 12.28 -1.57
C GLN A 50 -2.70 11.86 -1.00
N ALA A 51 -3.55 12.80 -0.59
CA ALA A 51 -4.84 12.49 0.02
C ALA A 51 -5.76 11.77 -0.98
N SER A 52 -5.86 12.26 -2.22
CA SER A 52 -6.69 11.64 -3.26
C SER A 52 -6.15 10.29 -3.70
N ALA A 53 -4.82 10.16 -3.84
CA ALA A 53 -4.18 8.89 -4.17
C ALA A 53 -4.36 7.86 -3.03
N MET A 54 -4.20 8.27 -1.77
CA MET A 54 -4.42 7.40 -0.62
C MET A 54 -5.88 6.95 -0.54
N ALA A 55 -6.84 7.84 -0.76
CA ALA A 55 -8.25 7.49 -0.80
C ALA A 55 -8.57 6.46 -1.90
N ALA A 56 -7.97 6.61 -3.09
CA ALA A 56 -8.11 5.62 -4.17
C ALA A 56 -7.55 4.24 -3.77
N ILE A 57 -6.38 4.22 -3.12
CA ILE A 57 -5.74 3.00 -2.60
C ILE A 57 -6.60 2.35 -1.51
N GLN A 58 -7.09 3.13 -0.54
CA GLN A 58 -7.99 2.64 0.51
C GLN A 58 -9.25 2.02 -0.06
N GLN A 59 -9.81 2.59 -1.13
CA GLN A 59 -11.00 2.05 -1.79
C GLN A 59 -10.73 0.82 -2.66
N GLY A 60 -9.47 0.36 -2.75
CA GLY A 60 -9.10 -0.81 -3.56
C GLY A 60 -9.16 -0.52 -5.07
N ARG A 61 -9.13 0.75 -5.47
CA ARG A 61 -9.07 1.12 -6.89
C ARG A 61 -7.70 0.72 -7.43
N SER A 62 -7.67 -0.01 -8.54
CA SER A 62 -6.45 -0.45 -9.20
C SER A 62 -6.67 -0.51 -10.72
N PRO A 63 -5.73 -0.01 -11.55
CA PRO A 63 -4.46 0.61 -11.17
C PRO A 63 -4.59 2.07 -10.71
N VAL A 64 -3.67 2.54 -9.86
CA VAL A 64 -3.50 3.96 -9.48
C VAL A 64 -2.16 4.47 -10.01
N VAL A 65 -2.19 5.59 -10.72
CA VAL A 65 -0.98 6.28 -11.20
C VAL A 65 -0.91 7.65 -10.53
N ALA A 66 0.07 7.84 -9.65
CA ALA A 66 0.29 9.10 -8.95
C ALA A 66 1.53 9.82 -9.50
N ILE A 67 1.33 11.03 -10.03
CA ILE A 67 2.41 11.88 -10.54
C ILE A 67 2.77 12.89 -9.46
N MET A 68 4.02 12.85 -9.01
CA MET A 68 4.50 13.66 -7.88
C MET A 68 5.95 14.09 -8.13
N PRO A 69 6.36 15.30 -7.72
CA PRO A 69 7.75 15.72 -7.82
C PRO A 69 8.65 14.88 -6.90
N THR A 70 9.95 14.84 -7.21
CA THR A 70 10.97 14.30 -6.30
C THR A 70 10.89 15.02 -4.96
N GLY A 71 10.98 14.28 -3.85
CA GLY A 71 10.79 14.83 -2.50
C GLY A 71 9.32 15.03 -2.09
N GLY A 72 8.36 14.91 -3.01
CA GLY A 72 6.92 15.07 -2.71
C GLY A 72 6.29 13.99 -1.82
N GLY A 73 7.08 13.06 -1.28
CA GLY A 73 6.59 12.06 -0.33
C GLY A 73 5.86 10.88 -0.97
N LYS A 74 6.13 10.53 -2.23
CA LYS A 74 5.49 9.39 -2.94
C LYS A 74 5.54 8.06 -2.16
N SER A 75 6.58 7.83 -1.35
CA SER A 75 6.72 6.61 -0.57
C SER A 75 5.62 6.43 0.48
N MET A 76 5.02 7.52 0.96
CA MET A 76 3.89 7.49 1.89
C MET A 76 2.73 6.65 1.35
N LEU A 77 2.51 6.69 0.02
CA LEU A 77 1.38 6.01 -0.63
C LEU A 77 1.44 4.48 -0.55
N PHE A 78 2.61 3.89 -0.31
CA PHE A 78 2.74 2.44 -0.13
C PHE A 78 3.21 2.05 1.28
N MET A 79 3.95 2.92 1.97
CA MET A 79 4.43 2.64 3.33
C MET A 79 3.30 2.71 4.36
N LEU A 80 2.47 3.75 4.30
CA LEU A 80 1.37 3.94 5.23
C LEU A 80 0.37 2.77 5.21
N PRO A 81 -0.19 2.34 4.06
CA PRO A 81 -1.11 1.21 4.05
C PRO A 81 -0.43 -0.12 4.42
N ALA A 82 0.89 -0.26 4.19
CA ALA A 82 1.64 -1.43 4.63
C ALA A 82 1.78 -1.49 6.17
N TRP A 83 1.98 -0.34 6.80
CA TRP A 83 2.11 -0.21 8.25
C TRP A 83 0.76 -0.31 8.96
N ALA A 84 -0.27 0.36 8.43
CA ALA A 84 -1.59 0.45 9.05
C ALA A 84 -2.35 -0.88 9.11
N VAL A 85 -2.11 -1.78 8.16
CA VAL A 85 -2.84 -3.05 8.06
C VAL A 85 -1.88 -4.24 8.11
N PRO A 86 -1.70 -4.87 9.29
CA PRO A 86 -0.89 -6.07 9.44
C PRO A 86 -1.53 -7.28 8.73
N GLY A 87 -0.81 -8.40 8.65
CA GLY A 87 -1.34 -9.64 8.06
C GLY A 87 -1.17 -9.75 6.53
N GLY A 88 -0.29 -8.96 5.93
CA GLY A 88 0.07 -9.12 4.52
C GLY A 88 1.39 -8.43 4.15
N THR A 89 1.78 -8.54 2.89
CA THR A 89 3.07 -8.02 2.39
C THR A 89 2.87 -7.06 1.23
N THR A 90 3.36 -5.84 1.38
CA THR A 90 3.43 -4.88 0.28
C THR A 90 4.75 -5.07 -0.48
N ILE A 91 4.66 -5.36 -1.79
CA ILE A 91 5.82 -5.55 -2.66
C ILE A 91 6.15 -4.22 -3.34
N VAL A 92 7.35 -3.68 -3.10
CA VAL A 92 7.84 -2.46 -3.74
C VAL A 92 8.95 -2.81 -4.72
N VAL A 93 8.68 -2.60 -6.02
CA VAL A 93 9.65 -2.83 -7.09
C VAL A 93 10.39 -1.51 -7.37
N VAL A 94 11.71 -1.52 -7.25
CA VAL A 94 12.57 -0.36 -7.53
C VAL A 94 13.63 -0.73 -8.58
N PRO A 95 13.95 0.15 -9.54
CA PRO A 95 14.90 -0.17 -10.60
C PRO A 95 16.37 -0.09 -10.17
N LEU A 96 16.69 0.61 -9.07
CA LEU A 96 18.06 0.88 -8.64
C LEU A 96 18.37 0.26 -7.28
N ILE A 97 19.57 -0.33 -7.16
CA ILE A 97 20.06 -0.91 -5.89
C ILE A 97 20.20 0.16 -4.81
N SER A 98 20.65 1.37 -5.17
CA SER A 98 20.76 2.51 -4.25
C SER A 98 19.40 2.87 -3.65
N LEU A 99 18.32 2.84 -4.46
CA LEU A 99 16.96 3.06 -3.98
C LEU A 99 16.48 1.93 -3.05
N ARG A 100 16.87 0.67 -3.32
CA ARG A 100 16.54 -0.46 -2.43
C ARG A 100 17.10 -0.24 -1.01
N GLN A 101 18.36 0.19 -0.90
CA GLN A 101 18.99 0.47 0.39
C GLN A 101 18.31 1.65 1.11
N ASP A 102 17.98 2.72 0.38
CA ASP A 102 17.24 3.86 0.95
C ASP A 102 15.86 3.43 1.47
N MET A 103 15.09 2.65 0.70
CA MET A 103 13.79 2.15 1.15
C MET A 103 13.91 1.24 2.38
N ALA A 104 14.89 0.33 2.40
CA ALA A 104 15.12 -0.55 3.55
C ALA A 104 15.49 0.23 4.82
N ARG A 105 16.15 1.38 4.69
CA ARG A 105 16.44 2.25 5.85
C ARG A 105 15.18 2.93 6.38
N ARG A 106 14.24 3.31 5.53
CA ARG A 106 12.99 3.98 5.94
C ARG A 106 11.98 3.04 6.61
N CYS A 107 12.12 1.74 6.43
CA CYS A 107 11.27 0.73 7.07
C CYS A 107 11.81 0.25 8.43
N ARG A 108 13.01 0.70 8.83
CA ARG A 108 13.58 0.47 10.16
C ARG A 108 13.26 1.65 11.06
#